data_AF-E3BP60-F1
#
_entry.id   AF-E3BP60-F1
#
_cell.length_a   1.000
_cell.length_b   1.000
_cell.length_c   1.000
_cell.angle_alpha   90.00
_cell.angle_beta   90.00
_cell.angle_gamma   90.00
#
_symmetry.space_group_name_H-M   'P 1'
#
loop_
_entity.id
_entity.type
_entity.pdbx_description
1 polymer ?
#
loop_
_entity_poly.entity_id
_entity_poly.type
_entity_poly.pdbx_seq_one_letter_code
_entity_poly.pdbx_strand_id
1 'polypeptide(L)'
;MKKILFAILLLASPLSFAQEAKGIIEEIQICGTGTDEHNWARTLQFKVDGKWFATWADYYGQDYDNNISTSLLFMAASQKLSVHIKATAPWHTYQKKCGITDGKIFHKSSGDFIRIVY
;
A
#
# COMPACT_ATOMS: atom_id res chain seq x y z
N MET A 1 -38.51 13.58 -13.54
CA MET A 1 -38.14 12.42 -12.69
C MET A 1 -36.89 11.68 -13.17
N LYS A 2 -36.63 11.50 -14.47
CA LYS A 2 -35.40 10.82 -14.97
C LYS A 2 -34.06 11.51 -14.62
N LYS A 3 -34.04 12.84 -14.46
CA LYS A 3 -32.80 13.60 -14.15
C LYS A 3 -32.28 13.39 -12.72
N ILE A 4 -33.15 13.04 -11.77
CA ILE A 4 -32.78 12.82 -10.35
C ILE A 4 -32.14 11.44 -10.18
N LEU A 5 -32.53 10.45 -10.99
CA LEU A 5 -31.99 9.09 -10.93
C LEU A 5 -30.49 9.03 -11.29
N PHE A 6 -30.04 9.86 -12.25
CA PHE A 6 -28.64 9.88 -12.70
C PHE A 6 -27.67 10.48 -11.67
N ALA A 7 -28.12 11.44 -10.86
CA ALA A 7 -27.31 12.06 -9.82
C ALA A 7 -27.05 11.11 -8.63
N ILE A 8 -27.99 10.20 -8.34
CA ILE A 8 -27.86 9.22 -7.27
C ILE A 8 -26.92 8.07 -7.67
N LEU A 9 -26.85 7.72 -8.95
CA LEU A 9 -25.91 6.71 -9.48
C LEU A 9 -24.44 7.14 -9.45
N LEU A 10 -24.15 8.44 -9.56
CA LEU A 10 -22.78 8.99 -9.43
C LEU A 10 -22.28 9.03 -7.98
N LEU A 11 -23.18 9.07 -6.99
CA LEU A 11 -22.84 9.05 -5.57
C LEU A 11 -22.65 7.63 -5.01
N ALA A 12 -23.09 6.61 -5.74
CA ALA A 12 -23.08 5.22 -5.29
C ALA A 12 -21.91 4.38 -5.85
N SER A 13 -21.12 4.91 -6.78
CA SER A 13 -19.88 4.25 -7.18
C SER A 13 -18.79 4.60 -6.17
N PRO A 14 -18.28 3.65 -5.37
CA PRO A 14 -17.01 3.84 -4.70
C PRO A 14 -15.96 3.88 -5.82
N LEU A 15 -15.71 5.07 -6.35
CA LEU A 15 -14.48 5.35 -7.07
C LEU A 15 -13.39 5.20 -6.00
N SER A 16 -12.92 3.96 -5.80
CA SER A 16 -11.76 3.68 -4.98
C SER A 16 -10.58 4.27 -5.73
N PHE A 17 -10.40 5.57 -5.59
CA PHE A 17 -9.28 6.29 -6.16
C PHE A 17 -7.99 5.74 -5.58
N ALA A 18 -6.95 5.75 -6.41
CA ALA A 18 -5.60 5.52 -5.95
C ALA A 18 -5.28 6.51 -4.82
N GLN A 19 -4.64 6.05 -3.75
CA GLN A 19 -4.03 6.95 -2.80
C GLN A 19 -2.65 7.33 -3.33
N GLU A 20 -2.36 8.62 -3.31
CA GLU A 20 -1.12 9.18 -3.83
C GLU A 20 -0.51 10.12 -2.78
N ALA A 21 0.80 10.06 -2.60
CA ALA A 21 1.56 10.90 -1.69
C ALA A 21 2.97 11.15 -2.23
N LYS A 22 3.50 12.34 -1.95
CA LYS A 22 4.87 12.72 -2.24
C LYS A 22 5.49 13.35 -1.00
N GLY A 23 6.53 12.75 -0.44
CA GLY A 23 7.13 13.22 0.80
C GLY A 23 8.25 12.31 1.27
N ILE A 24 8.78 12.56 2.48
CA ILE A 24 9.71 11.64 3.15
C ILE A 24 8.90 10.57 3.88
N ILE A 25 9.47 9.38 4.03
CA ILE A 25 8.88 8.32 4.84
C ILE A 25 8.96 8.72 6.31
N GLU A 26 7.80 8.92 6.93
CA GLU A 26 7.66 9.31 8.35
C GLU A 26 7.85 8.13 9.29
N GLU A 27 7.38 6.96 8.87
CA GLU A 27 7.34 5.75 9.70
C GLU A 27 7.40 4.50 8.81
N ILE A 28 8.07 3.46 9.32
CA ILE A 28 8.07 2.11 8.74
C ILE A 28 7.71 1.12 9.84
N GLN A 29 6.80 0.20 9.53
CA GLN A 29 6.41 -0.91 10.39
C GLN A 29 6.45 -2.21 9.59
N ILE A 30 7.14 -3.23 10.11
CA ILE A 30 7.11 -4.59 9.55
C ILE A 30 6.29 -5.48 10.48
N CYS A 31 5.48 -6.34 9.89
CA CYS A 31 4.59 -7.20 10.63
C CYS A 31 4.47 -8.56 9.95
N GLY A 32 4.75 -9.62 10.72
CA GLY A 32 4.50 -11.00 10.33
C GLY A 32 3.06 -11.41 10.64
N THR A 33 2.45 -12.13 9.72
CA THR A 33 1.08 -12.62 9.83
C THR A 33 0.95 -13.94 9.08
N GLY A 34 -0.08 -14.73 9.37
CA GLY A 34 -0.34 -16.00 8.71
C GLY A 34 -1.33 -16.84 9.51
N THR A 35 -1.61 -18.04 9.02
CA THR A 35 -2.41 -19.04 9.76
C THR A 35 -1.62 -20.28 10.13
N ASP A 36 -0.49 -20.55 9.46
CA ASP A 36 0.36 -21.73 9.66
C ASP A 36 1.71 -21.56 8.90
N GLU A 37 2.57 -22.57 8.98
CA GLU A 37 3.90 -22.63 8.35
C GLU A 37 3.88 -22.57 6.81
N HIS A 38 2.71 -22.77 6.20
CA HIS A 38 2.52 -22.77 4.75
C HIS A 38 1.66 -21.60 4.25
N ASN A 39 1.28 -20.67 5.13
CA ASN A 39 0.44 -19.52 4.81
C ASN A 39 0.87 -18.27 5.59
N TRP A 40 2.19 -18.04 5.68
CA TRP A 40 2.73 -16.83 6.32
C TRP A 40 3.05 -15.74 5.30
N ALA A 41 2.93 -14.50 5.75
CA ALA A 41 3.20 -13.29 5.01
C ALA A 41 3.90 -12.28 5.94
N ARG A 42 4.85 -11.52 5.42
CA ARG A 42 5.32 -10.29 6.06
C ARG A 42 4.82 -9.11 5.25
N THR A 43 4.26 -8.14 5.95
CA THR A 43 3.83 -6.86 5.36
C THR A 43 4.80 -5.78 5.81
N LEU A 44 5.12 -4.86 4.91
CA LEU A 44 5.76 -3.60 5.25
C LEU A 44 4.71 -2.50 5.08
N GLN A 45 4.50 -1.74 6.14
CA GLN A 45 3.61 -0.57 6.17
C GLN A 45 4.45 0.66 6.40
N PHE A 46 4.09 1.75 5.76
CA PHE A 46 4.86 2.97 5.82
C PHE A 46 3.98 4.18 5.60
N LYS A 47 4.41 5.30 6.18
CA LYS A 47 3.64 6.53 6.18
C LYS A 47 4.36 7.62 5.41
N VAL A 48 3.65 8.28 4.50
CA VAL A 48 4.17 9.39 3.68
C VAL A 48 3.10 10.46 3.60
N ASP A 49 3.43 11.70 3.96
CA ASP A 49 2.51 12.85 3.91
C ASP A 49 1.19 12.56 4.66
N GLY A 50 1.31 12.03 5.89
CA GLY A 50 0.16 11.67 6.72
C GLY A 50 -0.58 10.39 6.33
N LYS A 51 -0.28 9.79 5.16
CA LYS A 51 -1.05 8.68 4.58
C LYS A 51 -0.32 7.35 4.70
N TRP A 52 -1.07 6.30 5.03
CA TRP A 52 -0.55 4.94 5.19
C TRP A 52 -0.60 4.13 3.90
N PHE A 53 0.52 3.49 3.60
CA PHE A 53 0.72 2.60 2.47
C PHE A 53 1.26 1.26 2.94
N ALA A 54 1.10 0.21 2.14
CA ALA A 54 1.70 -1.08 2.43
C ALA A 54 2.19 -1.80 1.17
N THR A 55 3.19 -2.67 1.35
CA THR A 55 3.60 -3.70 0.39
C THR A 55 3.56 -5.05 1.07
N TRP A 56 3.45 -6.12 0.27
CA TRP A 56 3.93 -7.43 0.70
C TRP A 56 5.45 -7.39 0.67
N ALA A 57 6.08 -7.68 1.81
CA ALA A 57 7.52 -7.72 1.93
C ALA A 57 8.06 -9.13 1.70
N ASP A 58 7.26 -10.14 2.06
CA ASP A 58 7.63 -11.56 2.01
C ASP A 58 6.34 -12.41 2.06
N TYR A 59 6.26 -13.52 1.32
CA TYR A 59 5.06 -14.37 1.28
C TYR A 59 5.37 -15.80 0.86
N TYR A 60 4.88 -16.78 1.62
CA TYR A 60 5.02 -18.19 1.27
C TYR A 60 4.01 -18.64 0.20
N GLY A 61 4.48 -19.14 -0.94
CA GLY A 61 3.64 -19.85 -1.91
C GLY A 61 4.07 -19.76 -3.38
N GLN A 62 4.77 -18.71 -3.81
CA GLN A 62 5.41 -18.61 -5.13
C GLN A 62 6.70 -17.79 -5.06
N ASP A 63 7.65 -18.15 -5.92
CA ASP A 63 9.06 -17.73 -6.01
C ASP A 63 9.26 -16.22 -6.31
N TYR A 64 8.83 -15.35 -5.40
CA TYR A 64 8.80 -13.90 -5.59
C TYR A 64 9.30 -13.11 -4.37
N ASP A 65 10.40 -13.52 -3.74
CA ASP A 65 11.16 -12.72 -2.76
C ASP A 65 11.79 -11.45 -3.39
N ASN A 66 11.11 -10.87 -4.38
CA ASN A 66 11.39 -9.60 -4.99
C ASN A 66 11.03 -8.48 -4.00
N ASN A 67 11.96 -8.30 -3.07
CA ASN A 67 11.97 -7.25 -2.06
C ASN A 67 12.49 -5.91 -2.62
N ILE A 68 12.47 -5.67 -3.95
CA ILE A 68 12.95 -4.41 -4.54
C ILE A 68 12.18 -3.22 -3.96
N SER A 69 10.85 -3.33 -3.83
CA SER A 69 10.04 -2.25 -3.25
C SER A 69 10.41 -1.99 -1.79
N THR A 70 10.57 -3.04 -1.00
CA THR A 70 11.03 -2.98 0.39
C THR A 70 12.42 -2.35 0.51
N SER A 71 13.36 -2.77 -0.34
CA SER A 71 14.74 -2.27 -0.38
C SER A 71 14.79 -0.80 -0.78
N LEU A 72 14.00 -0.40 -1.78
CA LEU A 72 13.86 0.99 -2.22
C LEU A 72 13.34 1.87 -1.08
N LEU A 73 12.32 1.41 -0.35
CA LEU A 73 11.73 2.14 0.77
C LEU A 73 12.72 2.28 1.93
N PHE A 74 13.46 1.23 2.29
CA PHE A 74 14.50 1.33 3.32
C PHE A 74 15.63 2.26 2.92
N MET A 75 16.07 2.20 1.66
CA MET A 75 17.12 3.08 1.16
C MET A 75 16.67 4.55 1.12
N ALA A 76 15.42 4.81 0.73
CA ALA A 76 14.85 6.15 0.76
C ALA A 76 14.73 6.67 2.20
N ALA A 77 14.25 5.83 3.13
CA ALA A 77 14.12 6.19 4.54
C ALA A 77 15.48 6.46 5.21
N SER A 78 16.50 5.61 4.97
CA SER A 78 17.82 5.76 5.58
C SER A 78 18.54 7.03 5.15
N GLN A 79 18.30 7.48 3.92
CA GLN A 79 18.88 8.70 3.36
C GLN A 79 17.96 9.92 3.46
N LYS A 80 16.78 9.79 4.07
CA LYS A 80 15.76 10.84 4.13
C LYS A 80 15.40 11.41 2.74
N LEU A 81 15.34 10.55 1.73
CA LEU A 81 14.94 10.92 0.37
C LEU A 81 13.43 11.03 0.27
N SER A 82 12.95 11.91 -0.62
CA SER A 82 11.53 11.97 -0.94
C SER A 82 11.14 10.81 -1.86
N VAL A 83 9.96 10.23 -1.61
CA VAL A 83 9.32 9.23 -2.46
C VAL A 83 8.03 9.79 -3.04
N HIS A 84 7.70 9.39 -4.27
CA HIS A 84 6.38 9.54 -4.86
C HIS A 84 5.74 8.16 -4.98
N ILE A 85 4.60 7.97 -4.32
CA ILE A 85 3.89 6.71 -4.31
C ILE A 85 2.46 6.88 -4.81
N LYS A 86 2.02 5.89 -5.60
CA LYS A 86 0.63 5.68 -5.96
C LYS A 86 0.27 4.21 -5.71
N ALA A 87 -0.77 3.99 -4.94
CA ALA A 87 -1.27 2.67 -4.58
C ALA A 87 -2.78 2.59 -4.77
N THR A 88 -3.24 1.57 -5.49
CA THR A 88 -4.64 1.42 -5.90
C THR A 88 -5.37 0.33 -5.13
N ALA A 89 -4.66 -0.69 -4.66
CA ALA A 89 -5.29 -1.84 -4.03
C ALA A 89 -5.82 -1.50 -2.62
N PRO A 90 -7.00 -2.03 -2.24
CA PRO A 90 -7.56 -1.82 -0.91
C PRO A 90 -6.71 -2.50 0.17
N TRP A 91 -6.81 -2.00 1.39
CA TRP A 91 -6.16 -2.60 2.55
C TRP A 91 -6.67 -4.02 2.81
N HIS A 92 -5.76 -4.99 2.88
CA HIS A 92 -6.05 -6.39 3.05
C HIS A 92 -5.98 -6.79 4.54
N THR A 93 -6.69 -7.86 4.91
CA THR A 93 -6.86 -8.28 6.32
C THR A 93 -5.53 -8.54 7.03
N TYR A 94 -4.54 -9.07 6.33
CA TYR A 94 -3.19 -9.28 6.88
C TYR A 94 -2.47 -7.99 7.26
N GLN A 95 -2.67 -6.89 6.53
CA GLN A 95 -2.15 -5.58 6.91
C GLN A 95 -2.89 -5.02 8.13
N LYS A 96 -4.21 -5.27 8.25
CA LYS A 96 -4.99 -4.87 9.43
C LYS A 96 -4.48 -5.50 10.73
N LYS A 97 -4.00 -6.74 10.68
CA LYS A 97 -3.44 -7.45 11.84
C LYS A 97 -2.22 -6.76 12.46
N CYS A 98 -1.58 -5.86 11.72
CA CYS A 98 -0.43 -5.10 12.18
C CYS A 98 -0.81 -3.86 13.00
N GLY A 99 -2.10 -3.66 13.29
CA GLY A 99 -2.59 -2.55 14.10
C GLY A 99 -3.06 -1.34 13.28
N ILE A 100 -2.69 -1.23 12.00
CA ILE A 100 -3.18 -0.17 11.10
C ILE A 100 -4.37 -0.67 10.30
N THR A 101 -5.51 -0.02 10.44
CA THR A 101 -6.78 -0.47 9.85
C THR A 101 -7.16 0.21 8.54
N ASP A 102 -6.41 1.23 8.10
CA ASP A 102 -6.70 2.05 6.91
C ASP A 102 -5.44 2.36 6.08
N GLY A 103 -5.60 2.52 4.77
CA GLY A 103 -4.55 2.84 3.80
C GLY A 103 -4.73 2.14 2.44
N LYS A 104 -3.69 2.20 1.60
CA LYS A 104 -3.65 1.50 0.30
C LYS A 104 -2.42 0.61 0.12
N ILE A 105 -2.60 -0.50 -0.59
CA ILE A 105 -1.53 -1.45 -0.87
C ILE A 105 -0.97 -1.19 -2.26
N PHE A 106 0.35 -1.11 -2.37
CA PHE A 106 1.07 -1.27 -3.62
C PHE A 106 1.17 -2.76 -3.92
N HIS A 107 0.42 -3.26 -4.92
CA HIS A 107 0.35 -4.69 -5.21
C HIS A 107 0.10 -4.97 -6.70
N LYS A 108 1.16 -4.81 -7.50
CA LYS A 108 1.24 -5.16 -8.94
C LYS A 108 0.04 -4.70 -9.79
N SER A 109 -0.73 -3.73 -9.31
CA SER A 109 -1.93 -3.25 -9.99
C SER A 109 -1.50 -2.25 -11.05
N SER A 110 -2.21 -2.23 -12.18
CA SER A 110 -1.88 -1.29 -13.27
C SER A 110 -1.90 0.15 -12.76
N GLY A 111 -0.79 0.87 -12.95
CA GLY A 111 -0.63 2.25 -12.50
C GLY A 111 -0.08 2.43 -11.08
N ASP A 112 0.10 1.36 -10.30
CA ASP A 112 0.83 1.44 -9.03
C ASP A 112 2.30 1.77 -9.29
N PHE A 113 2.90 2.65 -8.47
CA PHE A 113 4.35 2.90 -8.53
C PHE A 113 4.91 3.39 -7.18
N ILE A 114 6.21 3.15 -6.99
CA ILE A 114 7.05 3.82 -5.98
C ILE A 114 8.26 4.38 -6.70
N ARG A 115 8.54 5.67 -6.54
CA ARG A 115 9.65 6.36 -7.20
C ARG A 115 10.40 7.22 -6.20
N ILE A 116 11.73 7.13 -6.19
CA ILE A 116 12.58 8.07 -5.46
C ILE A 116 12.67 9.39 -6.22
N VAL A 117 12.59 10.48 -5.48
CA VAL A 117 12.66 11.85 -6.01
C VAL A 117 13.94 12.47 -5.44
N TYR A 118 14.82 12.88 -6.35
CA TYR A 118 16.07 13.59 -6.07
C TYR A 118 15.89 15.10 -6.19
#